data_AF-A0A2D8QHE1-F1
#
_entry.id   AF-A0A2D8QHE1-F1
#
_cell.length_a   1.000
_cell.length_b   1.000
_cell.length_c   1.000
_cell.angle_alpha   90.00
_cell.angle_beta   90.00
_cell.angle_gamma   90.00
#
_symmetry.space_group_name_H-M   'P 1'
#
loop_
_entity.id
_entity.type
_entity.pdbx_description
1 polymer ?
#
loop_
_entity_poly.entity_id
_entity_poly.type
_entity_poly.pdbx_seq_one_letter_code
_entity_poly.pdbx_strand_id
1 'polypeptide(L)'
;MLSSASLRESSQSTGRPRRLRYTPPRPVRTPHRTCGSPSTREPRMASLLQGLLFLFNAAIEIYTWILIASVILSWLVAFNVVNTNNQVVYAIGSFIHRITEPVLRPIRNFLPSLGGLDLSPLILLLLLNFLKIVVNGWLAPYAYGMMY
;
A
#
# COMPACT_ATOMS: atom_id res chain seq x y z
N MET A 1 -58.27 -90.46 -46.24
CA MET A 1 -57.00 -90.91 -45.66
C MET A 1 -55.93 -89.89 -46.00
N LEU A 2 -55.28 -89.34 -44.96
CA LEU A 2 -53.94 -88.68 -44.93
C LEU A 2 -53.77 -87.42 -45.81
N SER A 3 -53.78 -86.20 -45.27
CA SER A 3 -52.80 -85.58 -44.34
C SER A 3 -51.38 -85.52 -44.90
N SER A 4 -51.12 -84.48 -45.70
CA SER A 4 -49.79 -83.90 -45.93
C SER A 4 -49.94 -82.38 -45.72
N ALA A 5 -49.52 -81.89 -44.56
CA ALA A 5 -48.18 -81.31 -44.38
C ALA A 5 -48.01 -80.07 -45.30
N SER A 6 -48.37 -78.89 -44.80
CA SER A 6 -47.41 -78.01 -44.13
C SER A 6 -46.20 -77.71 -45.00
N LEU A 7 -46.33 -76.73 -45.89
CA LEU A 7 -45.22 -75.89 -46.27
C LEU A 7 -45.63 -74.42 -46.10
N ARG A 8 -45.09 -73.86 -45.02
CA ARG A 8 -45.11 -72.48 -44.59
C ARG A 8 -44.67 -71.55 -45.72
N GLU A 9 -45.50 -70.57 -46.04
CA GLU A 9 -45.05 -69.28 -46.55
C GLU A 9 -44.19 -68.60 -45.48
N SER A 10 -42.89 -68.55 -45.70
CA SER A 10 -41.98 -67.64 -44.99
C SER A 10 -41.44 -66.62 -45.98
N SER A 11 -42.33 -65.76 -46.48
CA SER A 11 -41.98 -64.58 -47.27
C SER A 11 -41.60 -63.43 -46.34
N GLN A 12 -40.30 -63.39 -46.02
CA GLN A 12 -39.47 -62.19 -45.98
C GLN A 12 -40.16 -60.88 -45.58
N SER A 13 -40.32 -60.65 -44.27
CA SER A 13 -40.38 -59.30 -43.71
C SER A 13 -38.96 -58.76 -43.58
N THR A 14 -38.35 -58.38 -44.70
CA THR A 14 -37.08 -57.68 -44.74
C THR A 14 -37.32 -56.23 -44.31
N GLY A 15 -37.35 -56.00 -43.00
CA GLY A 15 -37.42 -54.67 -42.41
C GLY A 15 -36.23 -53.84 -42.88
N ARG A 16 -36.47 -52.86 -43.76
CA ARG A 16 -35.44 -51.89 -44.14
C ARG A 16 -34.97 -51.16 -42.87
N PRO A 17 -33.67 -51.08 -42.58
CA PRO A 17 -33.20 -50.29 -41.46
C PRO A 17 -33.56 -48.82 -41.72
N ARG A 18 -34.36 -48.26 -40.82
CA ARG A 18 -34.78 -46.86 -40.84
C ARG A 18 -33.52 -46.01 -40.72
N ARG A 19 -33.01 -45.49 -41.84
CA ARG A 19 -31.89 -44.54 -41.84
C ARG A 19 -32.29 -43.36 -40.98
N LEU A 20 -31.76 -43.32 -39.76
CA LEU A 20 -31.81 -42.16 -38.89
C LEU A 20 -31.11 -41.03 -39.64
N ARG A 21 -31.89 -40.06 -40.12
CA ARG A 21 -31.36 -38.83 -40.70
C ARG A 21 -30.60 -38.12 -39.59
N TYR A 22 -29.29 -38.12 -39.71
CA TYR A 22 -28.44 -37.29 -38.88
C TYR A 22 -28.70 -35.83 -39.27
N THR A 23 -29.47 -35.12 -38.44
CA THR A 23 -29.51 -33.65 -38.46
C THR A 23 -28.35 -33.15 -37.62
N PRO A 24 -27.39 -32.39 -38.19
CA PRO A 24 -26.29 -31.85 -37.41
C PRO A 24 -26.82 -30.89 -36.34
N PRO A 25 -26.21 -30.86 -35.14
CA PRO A 25 -26.56 -29.87 -34.12
C PRO A 25 -26.35 -28.46 -34.68
N ARG A 26 -27.28 -27.54 -34.41
CA ARG A 26 -27.12 -26.14 -34.80
C ARG A 26 -25.84 -25.59 -34.17
N PRO A 27 -25.04 -24.79 -34.90
CA PRO A 27 -23.87 -24.15 -34.31
C PRO A 27 -24.31 -23.32 -33.12
N VAL A 28 -23.83 -23.68 -31.93
CA VAL A 28 -24.02 -22.88 -30.72
C VAL A 28 -23.31 -21.56 -30.98
N ARG A 29 -24.08 -20.48 -31.19
CA ARG A 29 -23.54 -19.12 -31.14
C ARG A 29 -23.00 -18.93 -29.74
N THR A 30 -21.70 -19.15 -29.56
CA THR A 30 -21.01 -18.64 -28.39
C THR A 30 -21.21 -17.13 -28.42
N PRO A 31 -21.72 -16.51 -27.34
CA PRO A 31 -21.70 -15.06 -27.26
C PRO A 31 -20.24 -14.67 -27.39
N HIS A 32 -19.91 -13.96 -28.48
CA HIS A 32 -18.62 -13.30 -28.60
C HIS A 32 -18.53 -12.41 -27.37
N ARG A 33 -17.77 -12.85 -26.37
CA ARG A 33 -17.36 -11.98 -25.27
C ARG A 33 -16.59 -10.89 -25.96
N THR A 34 -17.24 -9.74 -26.13
CA THR A 34 -16.54 -8.50 -26.39
C THR A 34 -15.51 -8.41 -25.28
N CYS A 35 -14.26 -8.67 -25.65
CA CYS A 35 -13.13 -8.42 -24.79
C CYS A 35 -13.18 -6.92 -24.58
N GLY A 36 -13.83 -6.49 -23.49
CA GLY A 36 -13.78 -5.13 -23.04
C GLY A 36 -12.31 -4.87 -22.80
N SER A 37 -11.68 -4.12 -23.71
CA SER A 37 -10.36 -3.55 -23.49
C SER A 37 -10.41 -3.00 -22.07
N PRO A 38 -9.61 -3.52 -21.13
CA PRO A 38 -9.52 -2.89 -19.83
C PRO A 38 -8.98 -1.52 -20.17
N SER A 39 -9.85 -0.50 -20.11
CA SER A 39 -9.42 0.86 -20.31
C SER A 39 -8.46 1.11 -19.17
N THR A 40 -7.18 0.97 -19.45
CA THR A 40 -6.05 1.33 -18.62
C THR A 40 -6.10 2.84 -18.50
N ARG A 41 -7.10 3.34 -17.78
CA ARG A 41 -6.97 4.59 -17.05
C ARG A 41 -5.97 4.26 -15.97
N GLU A 42 -4.69 4.29 -16.35
CA GLU A 42 -3.61 4.23 -15.40
C GLU A 42 -3.95 5.23 -14.29
N PRO A 43 -3.87 4.83 -13.02
CA PRO A 43 -4.16 5.73 -11.94
C PRO A 43 -2.98 6.70 -11.82
N ARG A 44 -2.83 7.62 -12.79
CA ARG A 44 -1.83 8.70 -12.80
C ARG A 44 -1.91 9.50 -11.51
N MET A 45 -3.11 9.57 -10.93
CA MET A 45 -3.34 10.22 -9.64
C MET A 45 -2.74 9.42 -8.47
N ALA A 46 -2.75 8.09 -8.53
CA ALA A 46 -2.15 7.24 -7.49
C ALA A 46 -0.61 7.33 -7.51
N SER A 47 0.02 7.37 -8.69
CA SER A 47 1.47 7.54 -8.78
C SER A 47 1.94 8.92 -8.33
N LEU A 48 1.16 9.98 -8.62
CA LEU A 48 1.43 11.33 -8.09
C LEU A 48 1.26 11.39 -6.57
N LEU A 49 0.17 10.82 -6.02
CA LEU A 49 -0.07 10.77 -4.58
C LEU A 49 1.03 9.98 -3.87
N GLN A 50 1.46 8.85 -4.45
CA GLN A 50 2.55 8.02 -3.92
C GLN A 50 3.88 8.79 -3.89
N GLY A 51 4.20 9.52 -4.97
CA GLY A 51 5.40 10.36 -5.03
C GLY A 51 5.38 11.47 -3.96
N LEU A 52 4.23 12.10 -3.75
CA LEU A 52 4.06 13.13 -2.72
C LEU A 52 4.21 12.55 -1.30
N LEU A 53 3.60 11.40 -1.03
CA LEU A 53 3.74 10.69 0.24
C LEU A 53 5.19 10.28 0.51
N PHE A 54 5.90 9.82 -0.52
CA PHE A 54 7.32 9.50 -0.40
C PHE A 54 8.14 10.73 -0.02
N LEU A 55 7.93 11.86 -0.71
CA LEU A 55 8.65 13.10 -0.41
C LEU A 55 8.36 13.61 1.01
N PHE A 56 7.10 13.54 1.45
CA PHE A 56 6.69 13.89 2.80
C PHE A 56 7.38 13.00 3.86
N ASN A 57 7.38 11.69 3.65
CA ASN A 57 8.03 10.74 4.55
C ASN A 57 9.55 10.96 4.61
N ALA A 58 10.19 11.19 3.47
CA ALA A 58 11.61 11.51 3.40
C ALA A 58 11.95 12.81 4.17
N ALA A 59 11.11 13.84 4.05
CA ALA A 59 11.29 15.09 4.79
C ALA A 59 11.19 14.87 6.31
N ILE A 60 10.22 14.08 6.77
CA ILE A 60 10.10 13.70 8.19
C ILE A 60 11.33 12.91 8.65
N GLU A 61 11.84 11.99 7.84
CA GLU A 61 13.03 11.20 8.19
C GLU A 61 14.27 12.07 8.35
N ILE A 62 14.51 13.00 7.43
CA ILE A 62 15.60 13.97 7.53
C ILE A 62 15.48 14.78 8.84
N TYR A 63 14.28 15.27 9.14
CA TYR A 63 14.04 16.02 10.38
C TYR A 63 14.24 15.15 11.64
N THR A 64 13.86 13.87 11.58
CA THR A 64 14.06 12.90 12.66
C THR A 64 15.54 12.70 12.95
N TRP A 65 16.39 12.57 11.92
CA TRP A 65 17.85 12.47 12.10
C TRP A 65 18.45 13.72 12.73
N ILE A 66 17.98 14.91 12.36
CA ILE A 66 18.41 16.18 12.97
C ILE A 66 18.03 16.21 14.46
N LEU A 67 16.82 15.77 14.82
CA LEU A 67 16.40 15.70 16.21
C LEU A 67 17.22 14.68 17.02
N ILE A 68 17.53 13.52 16.45
CA ILE A 68 18.40 12.53 17.07
C ILE A 68 19.79 13.14 17.34
N ALA A 69 20.37 13.82 16.35
CA ALA A 69 21.65 14.52 16.52
C ALA A 69 21.58 15.59 17.63
N SER A 70 20.46 16.32 17.74
CA SER A 70 20.23 17.29 18.81
C SER A 70 20.17 16.63 20.20
N VAL A 71 19.51 15.47 20.33
CA VAL A 71 19.44 14.73 21.61
C VAL A 71 20.82 14.22 21.99
N ILE A 72 21.56 13.63 21.04
CA ILE A 72 22.93 13.16 21.28
C ILE A 72 23.82 14.33 21.70
N LEU A 73 23.75 15.48 21.01
CA LEU A 73 24.52 16.67 21.36
C LEU A 73 24.19 17.15 22.78
N SER A 74 22.90 17.17 23.14
CA SER A 74 22.45 17.55 24.50
C SER A 74 23.02 16.60 25.56
N TRP A 75 23.03 15.29 25.31
CA TRP A 75 23.65 14.32 26.22
C TRP A 75 25.15 14.50 26.33
N LEU A 76 25.85 14.67 25.21
CA LEU A 76 27.30 14.87 25.22
C LEU A 76 27.69 16.14 26.00
N VAL A 77 26.89 17.20 25.92
CA VAL A 77 27.07 18.42 26.73
C VAL A 77 26.74 18.16 28.21
N ALA A 78 25.63 17.49 28.50
CA ALA A 78 25.21 17.20 29.87
C ALA A 78 26.21 16.32 30.63
N PHE A 79 26.85 15.37 29.95
CA PHE A 79 27.91 14.52 30.50
C PHE A 79 29.31 15.16 30.47
N ASN A 80 29.43 16.46 30.16
CA ASN A 80 30.72 17.15 30.00
C ASN A 80 31.69 16.48 29.00
N VAL A 81 31.18 15.69 28.06
CA VAL A 81 31.99 15.04 27.01
C VAL A 81 32.43 16.07 25.97
N VAL A 82 31.56 17.02 25.63
CA VAL A 82 31.90 18.16 24.76
C VAL A 82 31.71 19.46 25.50
N ASN A 83 32.67 20.36 25.32
CA ASN A 83 32.65 21.67 25.93
C ASN A 83 31.89 22.66 25.02
N THR A 84 30.79 23.21 25.52
CA THR A 84 29.98 24.25 24.85
C THR A 84 30.73 25.56 24.63
N ASN A 85 31.91 25.74 25.25
CA ASN A 85 32.80 26.85 24.98
C ASN A 85 33.37 26.84 23.54
N ASN A 86 33.28 25.73 22.81
CA ASN A 86 33.62 25.71 21.39
C ASN A 86 32.50 26.39 20.57
N GLN A 87 32.85 27.48 19.88
CA GLN A 87 31.90 28.27 19.06
C GLN A 87 31.13 27.42 18.03
N VAL A 88 31.73 26.36 17.50
CA VAL A 88 31.07 25.49 16.50
C VAL A 88 29.91 24.73 17.13
N VAL A 89 30.13 24.12 18.30
CA VAL A 89 29.13 23.34 19.02
C VAL A 89 27.97 24.24 19.46
N TYR A 90 28.30 25.42 19.99
CA TYR A 90 27.31 26.42 20.38
C TYR A 90 26.51 26.94 19.19
N ALA A 91 27.16 27.22 18.05
CA ALA A 91 26.48 27.69 16.83
C ALA A 91 25.50 26.65 16.29
N ILE A 92 25.89 25.37 16.21
CA ILE A 92 25.00 24.29 15.75
C ILE A 92 23.83 24.10 16.72
N GLY A 93 24.12 24.02 18.03
CA GLY A 93 23.08 23.84 19.05
C GLY A 93 22.08 25.00 19.07
N SER A 94 22.56 26.24 19.01
CA SER A 94 21.70 27.44 18.98
C SER A 94 20.92 27.58 17.68
N PHE A 95 21.49 27.19 16.54
CA PHE A 95 20.79 27.17 15.25
C PHE A 95 19.64 26.17 15.25
N ILE A 96 19.90 24.92 15.67
CA ILE A 96 18.87 23.90 15.84
C ILE A 96 17.80 24.40 16.81
N HIS A 97 18.21 24.98 17.93
CA HIS A 97 17.27 25.50 18.91
C HIS A 97 16.35 26.56 18.31
N ARG A 98 16.88 27.56 17.61
CA ARG A 98 16.09 28.65 16.99
C ARG A 98 15.10 28.15 15.94
N ILE A 99 15.49 27.17 15.12
CA ILE A 99 14.60 26.60 14.10
C ILE A 99 13.46 25.81 14.74
N THR A 100 13.79 25.10 15.82
CA THR A 100 12.85 24.19 16.47
C THR A 100 11.97 24.92 17.51
N GLU A 101 12.41 26.08 18.01
CA GLU A 101 11.73 26.93 18.99
C GLU A 101 10.25 27.24 18.70
N PRO A 102 9.81 27.67 17.50
CA PRO A 102 8.38 27.91 17.24
C PRO A 102 7.49 26.68 17.47
N VAL A 103 8.02 25.48 17.25
CA VAL A 103 7.31 24.21 17.45
C VAL A 103 7.46 23.69 18.88
N LEU A 104 8.60 23.96 19.52
CA LEU A 104 8.91 23.48 20.87
C LEU A 104 8.45 24.41 21.99
N ARG A 105 8.19 25.69 21.73
CA ARG A 105 7.69 26.63 22.74
C ARG A 105 6.41 26.16 23.46
N PRO A 106 5.38 25.61 22.77
CA PRO A 106 4.21 25.05 23.44
C PRO A 106 4.56 23.82 24.29
N ILE A 107 5.49 22.98 23.81
CA ILE A 107 5.91 21.75 24.49
C ILE A 107 6.71 22.09 25.76
N ARG A 108 7.60 23.09 25.69
CA ARG A 108 8.41 23.57 26.82
C ARG A 108 7.56 24.21 27.92
N ASN A 109 6.43 24.82 27.57
CA ASN A 109 5.51 25.35 28.58
C ASN A 109 4.86 24.24 29.43
N PHE A 110 4.79 23.02 28.91
CA PHE A 110 4.28 21.85 29.63
C PHE A 110 5.36 21.11 30.43
N LEU A 111 6.63 21.27 30.07
CA LEU A 111 7.73 20.52 30.68
C LEU A 111 8.65 21.43 31.51
N PRO A 112 8.80 21.19 32.82
CA PRO A 112 9.81 21.89 33.60
C PRO A 112 11.22 21.53 33.09
N SER A 113 12.09 22.54 32.97
CA SER A 113 13.47 22.37 32.52
C SER A 113 14.29 21.57 33.55
N LEU A 114 14.74 20.36 33.18
CA LEU A 114 15.48 19.45 34.05
C LEU A 114 17.00 19.72 34.00
N GLY A 115 17.43 20.85 34.56
CA GLY A 115 18.85 21.05 34.89
C GLY A 115 19.83 20.98 33.70
N GLY A 116 19.47 21.56 32.55
CA GLY A 116 20.33 21.63 31.36
C GLY A 116 20.09 20.52 30.32
N LEU A 117 19.25 19.53 30.64
CA LEU A 117 18.77 18.54 29.66
C LEU A 117 17.42 18.98 29.06
N ASP A 118 17.42 19.25 27.77
CA ASP A 118 16.20 19.53 27.02
C ASP A 118 15.58 18.21 26.52
N LEU A 119 14.50 17.76 27.19
CA LEU A 119 13.69 16.61 26.72
C LEU A 119 12.76 16.97 25.55
N SER A 120 12.63 18.25 25.28
CA SER A 120 11.74 18.82 24.28
C SER A 120 11.94 18.19 22.87
N PRO A 121 13.17 17.99 22.35
CA PRO A 121 13.41 17.31 21.06
C PRO A 121 12.93 15.86 21.03
N LEU A 122 12.99 15.14 22.16
CA LEU A 122 12.50 13.77 22.28
C LEU A 122 10.98 13.70 22.16
N ILE A 123 10.28 14.63 22.81
CA ILE A 123 8.82 14.74 22.71
C ILE A 123 8.43 15.07 21.26
N LEU A 124 9.15 16.01 20.64
CA LEU A 124 8.91 16.36 19.24
C LEU A 124 9.14 15.18 18.30
N LEU A 125 10.15 14.34 18.55
CA LEU A 125 10.40 13.10 17.81
C LEU A 125 9.22 12.13 17.92
N LEU A 126 8.63 12.02 19.11
CA LEU A 126 7.44 11.20 19.34
C LEU A 126 6.22 11.74 18.56
N LEU A 127 5.99 13.06 18.62
CA LEU A 127 4.90 13.72 17.89
C LEU A 127 5.06 13.57 16.37
N LEU A 128 6.28 13.72 15.84
CA LEU A 128 6.55 13.54 14.42
C LEU A 128 6.32 12.10 13.95
N ASN A 129 6.78 11.11 14.72
CA ASN A 129 6.52 9.71 14.41
C ASN A 129 5.02 9.39 14.47
N PHE A 130 4.31 9.92 15.48
CA PHE A 130 2.86 9.80 15.55
C PHE A 130 2.18 10.42 14.33
N LEU A 131 2.57 11.63 13.94
CA LEU A 131 2.04 12.31 12.77
C LEU A 131 2.34 11.53 11.48
N LYS A 132 3.54 10.97 11.32
CA LYS A 132 3.91 10.09 10.21
C LYS A 132 3.01 8.86 10.15
N ILE A 133 2.74 8.21 11.28
CA ILE A 133 1.85 7.05 11.36
C ILE A 133 0.42 7.42 11.00
N VAL A 134 -0.09 8.53 11.54
CA VAL A 134 -1.44 9.02 11.23
C VAL A 134 -1.51 9.38 9.74
N VAL A 135 -0.65 10.23 9.22
CA VAL A 135 -0.70 10.63 7.81
C VAL A 135 -0.59 9.43 6.88
N ASN A 136 0.34 8.50 7.12
CA ASN A 136 0.45 7.31 6.29
C ASN A 136 -0.75 6.37 6.47
N GLY A 137 -1.21 6.13 7.69
CA GLY A 137 -2.35 5.26 7.95
C GLY A 137 -3.63 5.76 7.27
N TRP A 138 -3.83 7.07 7.21
CA TRP A 138 -5.00 7.66 6.57
C TRP A 138 -4.81 7.85 5.05
N LEU A 139 -3.65 8.31 4.58
CA LEU A 139 -3.44 8.62 3.15
C LEU A 139 -2.95 7.44 2.31
N ALA A 140 -2.17 6.51 2.87
CA ALA A 140 -1.61 5.39 2.13
C ALA A 140 -2.69 4.45 1.56
N PRO A 141 -3.81 4.15 2.24
CA PRO A 141 -4.88 3.35 1.65
C PRO A 141 -5.49 3.97 0.39
N TYR A 142 -5.54 5.29 0.27
CA TYR A 142 -6.03 5.95 -0.94
C TYR A 142 -5.02 5.85 -2.09
N ALA A 143 -3.72 5.85 -1.79
CA ALA A 143 -2.67 5.66 -2.80
C ALA A 143 -2.58 4.20 -3.27
N TYR A 144 -2.52 3.26 -2.33
CA TYR A 144 -2.37 1.83 -2.59
C TYR A 144 -3.67 1.15 -2.99
N GLY A 145 -4.81 1.53 -2.42
CA GLY A 145 -6.13 0.98 -2.77
C GLY A 145 -6.61 1.38 -4.17
N MET A 146 -5.95 2.32 -4.84
CA MET A 146 -6.13 2.58 -6.28
C MET A 146 -5.25 1.67 -7.17
N MET A 147 -4.25 0.98 -6.60
CA MET A 147 -3.31 0.12 -7.32
C MET A 147 -3.63 -1.38 -7.24
N TYR A 148 -4.50 -1.80 -6.31
CA TYR A 148 -4.95 -3.19 -6.12
C TYR A 148 -6.46 -3.31 -6.35
#